data_AF-A0A7C7NXB4-F1
#
_entry.id   AF-A0A7C7NXB4-F1
#
_cell.length_a   1.000
_cell.length_b   1.000
_cell.length_c   1.000
_cell.angle_alpha   90.00
_cell.angle_beta   90.00
_cell.angle_gamma   90.00
#
_symmetry.space_group_name_H-M   'P 1'
#
loop_
_entity.id
_entity.type
_entity.pdbx_description
1 polymer ?
#
loop_
_entity_poly.entity_id
_entity_poly.type
_entity_poly.pdbx_seq_one_letter_code
_entity_poly.pdbx_strand_id
1 'polypeptide(L)'
;MTKLWWSPAGRIPIVVFWTRFLIPLGLILGTALAINDDGPLFMFVFLLVIWPSTVGAVKRLHDLNFPGWIGFVLWMVGPVLQVGWALFGSAPEPTVILRGWSGVPIYSEDIAFGVGAVWFFFFVFASVFISLSPGTKGSNKYGPDPLG
;
A
#
# COMPACT_ATOMS: atom_id res chain seq x y z
N MET A 1 1.70 -11.22 22.46
CA MET A 1 1.33 -10.43 21.25
C MET A 1 2.05 -9.07 21.21
N THR A 2 3.37 -9.01 21.46
CA THR A 2 4.07 -7.71 21.67
C THR A 2 4.48 -6.98 20.38
N LYS A 3 4.33 -7.58 19.19
CA LYS A 3 4.81 -7.01 17.91
C LYS A 3 3.74 -6.95 16.82
N LEU A 4 2.49 -6.65 17.17
CA LEU A 4 1.39 -6.64 16.19
C LEU A 4 1.61 -5.59 15.08
N TRP A 5 2.00 -4.37 15.45
CA TRP A 5 2.13 -3.22 14.56
C TRP A 5 3.56 -2.93 14.10
N TRP A 6 4.55 -3.51 14.77
CA TRP A 6 5.96 -3.12 14.64
C TRP A 6 6.83 -4.12 13.88
N SER A 7 6.30 -5.30 13.57
CA SER A 7 7.04 -6.34 12.89
C SER A 7 6.16 -7.02 11.86
N PRO A 8 6.62 -7.25 10.62
CA PRO A 8 5.88 -8.00 9.61
C PRO A 8 5.85 -9.52 9.86
N ALA A 9 6.58 -10.01 10.87
CA ALA A 9 6.68 -11.43 11.15
C ALA A 9 5.35 -12.02 11.65
N GLY A 10 5.06 -13.24 11.21
CA GLY A 10 3.87 -13.99 11.61
C GLY A 10 2.68 -13.79 10.67
N ARG A 11 1.53 -14.25 11.14
CA ARG A 11 0.26 -14.31 10.43
C ARG A 11 -0.83 -13.67 11.26
N ILE A 12 -1.85 -13.12 10.61
CA ILE A 12 -3.04 -12.60 11.29
C ILE A 12 -4.31 -13.07 10.58
N PRO A 13 -5.37 -13.38 11.34
CA PRO A 13 -6.65 -13.75 10.74
C PRO A 13 -7.33 -12.50 10.17
N ILE A 14 -8.26 -12.74 9.24
CA ILE A 14 -9.03 -11.69 8.56
C ILE A 14 -9.68 -10.69 9.53
N VAL A 15 -10.26 -11.18 10.63
CA VAL A 15 -10.93 -10.34 11.63
C VAL A 15 -9.97 -9.36 12.29
N VAL A 16 -8.75 -9.80 12.62
CA VAL A 16 -7.72 -8.93 13.22
C VAL A 16 -7.25 -7.90 12.19
N PHE A 17 -7.12 -8.28 10.93
CA PHE A 17 -6.75 -7.33 9.88
C PHE A 17 -7.79 -6.22 9.69
N TRP A 18 -9.07 -6.56 9.65
CA TRP A 18 -10.13 -5.55 9.58
C TRP A 18 -10.18 -4.66 10.83
N THR A 19 -10.23 -5.27 12.01
CA THR A 19 -10.50 -4.55 13.28
C THR A 19 -9.28 -3.80 13.82
N ARG A 20 -8.07 -4.24 13.50
CA ARG A 20 -6.83 -3.63 14.01
C ARG A 20 -6.05 -2.89 12.95
N PHE A 21 -6.25 -3.11 11.65
CA PHE A 21 -5.49 -2.41 10.61
C PHE A 21 -6.42 -1.61 9.70
N LEU A 22 -7.25 -2.28 8.90
CA LEU A 22 -7.94 -1.64 7.78
C LEU A 22 -8.92 -0.55 8.24
N ILE A 23 -9.82 -0.87 9.19
CA ILE A 23 -10.81 0.11 9.67
C ILE A 23 -10.14 1.24 10.46
N PRO A 24 -9.30 0.99 11.48
CA PRO A 24 -8.69 2.08 12.24
C PRO A 24 -7.82 2.99 11.39
N LEU A 25 -6.96 2.41 10.53
CA LEU A 25 -6.07 3.20 9.68
C LEU A 25 -6.84 3.94 8.59
N GLY A 26 -7.87 3.32 8.02
CA GLY A 26 -8.77 3.97 7.06
C GLY A 26 -9.53 5.14 7.68
N LEU A 27 -10.00 5.02 8.92
CA LEU A 27 -10.63 6.12 9.65
C LEU A 27 -9.64 7.25 9.94
N ILE A 28 -8.43 6.93 10.41
CA ILE A 28 -7.38 7.94 10.65
C ILE A 28 -7.06 8.71 9.37
N LEU A 29 -6.86 8.01 8.25
CA LEU A 29 -6.61 8.62 6.93
C LEU A 29 -7.80 9.44 6.43
N GLY A 30 -9.00 8.87 6.49
CA GLY A 30 -10.22 9.52 6.02
C GLY A 30 -10.54 10.78 6.82
N THR A 31 -10.33 10.77 8.13
CA THR A 31 -10.46 11.98 8.96
C THR A 31 -9.42 13.02 8.58
N ALA A 32 -8.14 12.65 8.41
CA ALA A 32 -7.10 13.59 8.01
C ALA A 32 -7.40 14.23 6.64
N LEU A 33 -7.90 13.45 5.68
CA LEU A 33 -8.36 13.95 4.38
C LEU A 33 -9.55 14.89 4.53
N ALA A 34 -10.55 14.54 5.33
CA ALA A 34 -11.75 15.36 5.48
C ALA A 34 -11.51 16.73 6.16
N ILE A 35 -10.45 16.86 6.98
CA ILE A 35 -10.15 18.10 7.71
C ILE A 35 -9.06 18.96 7.05
N ASN A 36 -8.25 18.40 6.16
CA ASN A 36 -7.11 19.10 5.56
C ASN A 36 -6.93 18.85 4.06
N ASP A 37 -7.90 18.21 3.41
CA ASP A 37 -7.81 17.76 2.03
C ASP A 37 -6.48 17.02 1.78
N ASP A 38 -5.79 17.32 0.69
CA ASP A 38 -4.46 16.82 0.35
C ASP A 38 -3.32 17.66 0.97
N GLY A 39 -3.62 18.46 1.99
CA GLY A 39 -2.69 19.34 2.66
C GLY A 39 -1.63 18.63 3.53
N PRO A 40 -0.74 19.42 4.18
CA PRO A 40 0.40 18.88 4.92
C PRO A 40 0.04 17.94 6.08
N LEU A 41 -1.11 18.15 6.75
CA LEU A 41 -1.56 17.27 7.82
C LEU A 41 -1.94 15.90 7.28
N PHE A 42 -2.66 15.85 6.16
CA PHE A 42 -2.98 14.59 5.49
C PHE A 42 -1.70 13.85 5.09
N MET A 43 -0.74 14.53 4.47
CA MET A 43 0.56 13.95 4.13
C MET A 43 1.30 13.40 5.35
N PHE A 44 1.35 14.16 6.44
CA PHE A 44 2.01 13.71 7.67
C PHE A 44 1.35 12.46 8.26
N VAL A 45 0.01 12.46 8.35
CA VAL A 45 -0.75 11.30 8.84
C VAL A 45 -0.56 10.11 7.90
N PHE A 46 -0.59 10.32 6.58
CA PHE A 46 -0.34 9.30 5.57
C PHE A 46 1.01 8.63 5.79
N LEU A 47 2.09 9.40 5.96
CA LEU A 47 3.43 8.87 6.23
C LEU A 47 3.50 8.04 7.52
N LEU A 48 2.78 8.44 8.58
CA LEU A 48 2.74 7.69 9.84
C LEU A 48 2.02 6.35 9.71
N VAL A 49 0.94 6.28 8.90
CA VAL A 49 0.13 5.06 8.77
C VAL A 49 0.64 4.09 7.70
N ILE A 50 1.55 4.50 6.83
CA ILE A 50 2.16 3.64 5.80
C ILE A 50 2.78 2.39 6.43
N TRP A 51 3.59 2.55 7.48
CA TRP A 51 4.26 1.42 8.14
C TRP A 51 3.28 0.40 8.74
N PRO A 52 2.36 0.79 9.63
CA PRO A 52 1.41 -0.17 10.20
C PRO A 52 0.51 -0.80 9.11
N SER A 53 0.13 -0.06 8.06
CA SER A 53 -0.58 -0.61 6.91
C SER A 53 0.21 -1.71 6.22
N THR A 54 1.50 -1.46 5.97
CA THR A 54 2.43 -2.44 5.38
C THR A 54 2.55 -3.69 6.26
N VAL A 55 2.72 -3.53 7.57
CA VAL A 55 2.80 -4.65 8.51
C VAL A 55 1.54 -5.51 8.47
N GLY A 56 0.36 -4.89 8.47
CA GLY A 56 -0.91 -5.60 8.36
C GLY A 56 -1.04 -6.38 7.05
N ALA A 57 -0.71 -5.73 5.92
CA ALA A 57 -0.78 -6.35 4.60
C ALA A 57 0.18 -7.54 4.46
N VAL A 58 1.43 -7.40 4.93
CA VAL A 58 2.43 -8.47 4.90
C VAL A 58 1.98 -9.68 5.72
N LYS A 59 1.46 -9.47 6.93
CA LYS A 59 0.95 -10.57 7.77
C LYS A 59 -0.27 -11.27 7.15
N ARG A 60 -1.11 -10.54 6.41
CA ARG A 60 -2.20 -11.15 5.65
C ARG A 60 -1.71 -11.94 4.46
N LEU A 61 -0.73 -11.44 3.72
CA LEU A 61 -0.09 -12.22 2.66
C LEU A 61 0.56 -13.49 3.20
N HIS A 62 1.23 -13.42 4.34
CA HIS A 62 1.76 -14.59 5.04
C HIS A 62 0.67 -15.58 5.42
N ASP A 63 -0.49 -15.09 5.87
CA ASP A 63 -1.62 -15.97 6.19
C ASP A 63 -2.21 -16.67 4.96
N LEU A 64 -2.08 -16.04 3.79
CA LEU A 64 -2.45 -16.61 2.50
C LEU A 64 -1.29 -17.40 1.84
N ASN A 65 -0.18 -17.60 2.55
CA ASN A 65 1.05 -18.25 2.08
C ASN A 65 1.73 -17.55 0.87
N PHE A 66 1.47 -16.27 0.67
CA PHE A 66 2.15 -15.43 -0.31
C PHE A 66 3.43 -14.79 0.25
N PRO A 67 4.37 -14.36 -0.60
CA PRO A 67 5.57 -13.67 -0.17
C PRO A 67 5.28 -12.24 0.32
N GLY A 68 5.85 -11.88 1.48
CA GLY A 68 5.64 -10.58 2.10
C GLY A 68 6.21 -9.38 1.33
N TRP A 69 7.19 -9.59 0.42
CA TRP A 69 7.75 -8.49 -0.37
C TRP A 69 6.70 -7.81 -1.26
N ILE A 70 5.67 -8.53 -1.71
CA ILE A 70 4.55 -7.95 -2.46
C ILE A 70 3.85 -6.88 -1.62
N GLY A 71 3.62 -7.19 -0.34
CA GLY A 71 3.04 -6.27 0.62
C GLY A 71 3.95 -5.06 0.87
N PHE A 72 5.25 -5.28 0.98
CA PHE A 72 6.21 -4.20 1.17
C PHE A 72 6.26 -3.24 -0.04
N VAL A 73 6.31 -3.78 -1.27
CA VAL A 73 6.35 -2.96 -2.48
C VAL A 73 5.05 -2.15 -2.64
N LEU A 74 3.89 -2.80 -2.49
CA LEU A 74 2.61 -2.16 -2.73
C LEU A 74 2.22 -1.14 -1.65
N TRP A 75 2.50 -1.40 -0.37
CA TRP A 75 2.07 -0.53 0.75
C TRP A 75 3.16 0.41 1.29
N MET A 76 4.44 0.17 1.00
CA MET A 76 5.54 1.06 1.42
C MET A 76 6.14 1.81 0.24
N VAL A 77 6.68 1.08 -0.75
CA VAL A 77 7.46 1.69 -1.83
C VAL A 77 6.59 2.57 -2.72
N GLY A 78 5.45 2.06 -3.20
CA GLY A 78 4.54 2.83 -4.06
C GLY A 78 4.05 4.14 -3.42
N PRO A 79 3.49 4.10 -2.20
CA PRO A 79 3.06 5.30 -1.48
C PRO A 79 4.17 6.33 -1.26
N VAL A 80 5.39 5.89 -0.92
CA VAL A 80 6.53 6.79 -0.74
C VAL A 80 6.94 7.42 -2.07
N LEU A 81 6.94 6.66 -3.17
CA LEU A 81 7.22 7.21 -4.50
C LEU A 81 6.15 8.23 -4.92
N GLN A 82 4.88 7.98 -4.60
CA GLN A 82 3.80 8.92 -4.86
C GLN A 82 3.96 10.22 -4.07
N VAL A 83 4.30 10.14 -2.77
CA VAL A 83 4.60 11.34 -1.96
C VAL A 83 5.83 12.07 -2.48
N GLY A 84 6.90 11.35 -2.81
CA GLY A 84 8.11 11.94 -3.40
C GLY A 84 7.83 12.65 -4.71
N TRP A 85 6.99 12.06 -5.56
CA TRP A 85 6.52 12.69 -6.79
C TRP A 85 5.71 13.96 -6.53
N ALA A 86 4.74 13.91 -5.61
CA ALA A 86 3.91 15.06 -5.27
C ALA A 86 4.73 16.23 -4.69
N LEU A 87 5.79 15.95 -3.93
CA LEU A 87 6.63 16.96 -3.29
C LEU A 87 7.76 17.48 -4.18
N PHE A 88 8.34 16.64 -5.03
CA PHE A 88 9.60 16.94 -5.74
C PHE A 88 9.56 16.68 -7.25
N GLY A 89 8.56 15.95 -7.74
CA GLY A 89 8.47 15.48 -9.13
C GLY A 89 7.63 16.37 -10.05
N SER A 90 6.93 17.38 -9.53
CA SER A 90 6.21 18.37 -10.31
C SER A 90 7.18 19.35 -10.98
N ALA A 91 7.86 18.90 -12.03
CA ALA A 91 8.61 19.78 -12.91
C ALA A 91 7.64 20.85 -13.49
N PRO A 92 8.06 22.12 -13.57
CA PRO A 92 7.20 23.20 -14.04
C PRO A 92 6.84 23.09 -15.53
N GLU A 93 7.60 22.32 -16.30
CA GLU A 93 7.42 22.14 -17.74
C GLU A 93 7.47 20.64 -18.08
N PRO A 94 6.43 20.09 -18.74
CA PRO A 94 6.42 18.70 -19.18
C PRO A 94 7.52 18.45 -20.21
N THR A 95 8.40 17.48 -19.93
CA THR A 95 9.53 17.17 -20.82
C THR A 95 9.21 15.98 -21.71
N VAL A 96 9.51 16.10 -23.01
CA VAL A 96 9.39 14.97 -23.93
C VAL A 96 10.50 13.98 -23.62
N ILE A 97 10.13 12.79 -23.12
CA ILE A 97 11.09 11.74 -22.77
C ILE A 97 11.29 10.78 -23.94
N LEU A 98 10.21 10.48 -24.67
CA LEU A 98 10.20 9.52 -25.77
C LEU A 98 9.30 10.02 -26.89
N ARG A 99 9.62 9.70 -28.15
CA ARG A 99 8.66 9.78 -29.26
C ARG A 99 8.24 8.36 -29.61
N GLY A 100 6.94 8.08 -29.50
CA GLY A 100 6.38 6.78 -29.86
C GLY A 100 6.49 6.51 -31.36
N TRP A 101 6.17 5.28 -31.77
CA TRP A 101 6.17 4.88 -33.19
C TRP A 101 5.22 5.76 -34.02
N SER A 102 4.10 6.21 -33.47
CA SER A 102 3.17 7.13 -34.13
C SER A 102 3.70 8.58 -34.27
N GLY A 103 4.92 8.87 -33.79
CA GLY A 103 5.47 10.23 -33.75
C GLY A 103 4.89 11.11 -32.64
N VAL A 104 3.89 10.61 -31.89
CA VAL A 104 3.29 11.28 -30.74
C VAL A 104 4.35 11.39 -29.61
N PRO A 105 4.63 12.60 -29.10
CA PRO A 105 5.51 12.76 -27.95
C PRO A 105 4.87 12.16 -26.70
N ILE A 106 5.68 11.44 -25.92
CA ILE A 106 5.33 10.94 -24.60
C ILE A 106 6.09 11.81 -23.59
N TYR A 107 5.32 12.45 -22.71
CA TYR A 107 5.85 13.34 -21.71
C TYR A 107 6.14 12.63 -20.39
N SER A 108 6.95 13.27 -19.54
CA SER A 108 7.28 12.81 -18.19
C SER A 108 6.07 12.43 -17.35
N GLU A 109 5.02 13.23 -17.41
CA GLU A 109 3.77 13.08 -16.67
C GLU A 109 2.92 11.93 -17.20
N ASP A 110 2.97 11.63 -18.50
CA ASP A 110 2.27 10.48 -19.09
C ASP A 110 2.83 9.17 -18.52
N ILE A 111 4.17 9.09 -18.41
CA ILE A 111 4.86 7.95 -17.82
C ILE A 111 4.53 7.84 -16.33
N ALA A 112 4.61 8.95 -15.60
CA ALA A 112 4.29 8.97 -14.17
C ALA A 112 2.84 8.54 -13.90
N PHE A 113 1.90 9.05 -14.70
CA PHE A 113 0.49 8.65 -14.65
C PHE A 113 0.32 7.16 -14.97
N GLY A 114 0.93 6.67 -16.04
CA GLY A 114 0.85 5.26 -16.43
C GLY A 114 1.40 4.31 -15.36
N VAL A 115 2.57 4.61 -14.80
CA VAL A 115 3.18 3.84 -13.70
C VAL A 115 2.30 3.91 -12.45
N GLY A 116 1.80 5.10 -12.10
CA GLY A 116 0.91 5.31 -10.97
C GLY A 116 -0.40 4.53 -11.10
N ALA A 117 -1.01 4.53 -12.29
CA ALA A 117 -2.25 3.80 -12.57
C ALA A 117 -2.05 2.28 -12.45
N VAL A 118 -0.95 1.75 -13.00
CA VAL A 118 -0.62 0.32 -12.88
C VAL A 118 -0.38 -0.07 -11.43
N TRP A 119 0.41 0.70 -10.68
CA TRP A 119 0.61 0.46 -9.26
C TRP A 119 -0.72 0.50 -8.49
N PHE A 120 -1.55 1.53 -8.72
CA PHE A 120 -2.82 1.70 -8.04
C PHE A 120 -3.77 0.53 -8.30
N PHE A 121 -3.82 0.04 -9.55
CA PHE A 121 -4.59 -1.16 -9.90
C PHE A 121 -4.16 -2.37 -9.06
N PHE A 122 -2.86 -2.67 -9.00
CA PHE A 122 -2.36 -3.79 -8.20
C PHE A 122 -2.56 -3.57 -6.69
N PHE A 123 -2.41 -2.34 -6.22
CA PHE A 123 -2.67 -1.98 -4.82
C PHE A 123 -4.12 -2.26 -4.42
N VAL A 124 -5.09 -1.80 -5.21
CA VAL A 124 -6.52 -2.02 -4.96
C VAL A 124 -6.85 -3.50 -5.08
N PHE A 125 -6.40 -4.17 -6.13
CA PHE A 125 -6.64 -5.60 -6.33
C PHE A 125 -6.09 -6.42 -5.15
N ALA A 126 -4.84 -6.19 -4.77
CA ALA A 126 -4.21 -6.88 -3.65
C ALA A 126 -4.91 -6.56 -2.33
N SER A 127 -5.31 -5.31 -2.10
CA SER A 127 -6.07 -4.89 -0.91
C SER A 127 -7.38 -5.65 -0.79
N VAL A 128 -8.17 -5.72 -1.85
CA VAL A 128 -9.43 -6.48 -1.88
C VAL A 128 -9.16 -7.96 -1.64
N PHE A 129 -8.17 -8.53 -2.35
CA PHE A 129 -7.80 -9.93 -2.23
C PHE A 129 -7.42 -10.31 -0.80
N ILE A 130 -6.52 -9.57 -0.14
CA ILE A 130 -6.09 -9.88 1.24
C ILE A 130 -7.17 -9.64 2.29
N SER A 131 -8.10 -8.71 2.00
CA SER A 131 -9.19 -8.33 2.90
C SER A 131 -10.32 -9.35 2.92
N LEU A 132 -10.53 -10.07 1.82
CA LEU A 132 -11.69 -10.97 1.66
C LEU A 132 -11.31 -12.45 1.62
N SER A 133 -10.06 -12.79 1.26
CA SER A 133 -9.66 -14.19 1.11
C SER A 133 -9.50 -14.89 2.47
N PRO A 134 -10.03 -16.11 2.65
CA PRO A 134 -9.77 -16.90 3.84
C PRO A 134 -8.30 -17.34 3.91
N GLY A 135 -7.77 -17.40 5.13
CA GLY A 135 -6.39 -17.84 5.39
C GLY A 135 -6.14 -19.31 5.09
N THR A 136 -4.86 -19.69 4.97
CA THR A 136 -4.47 -21.10 4.89
C THR A 136 -4.68 -21.81 6.21
N LYS A 137 -5.30 -22.99 6.19
CA LYS A 137 -5.49 -23.82 7.40
C LYS A 137 -4.18 -24.47 7.84
N GLY A 138 -3.97 -24.57 9.15
CA GLY A 138 -2.79 -25.18 9.73
C GLY A 138 -1.55 -24.29 9.67
N SER A 139 -0.40 -24.83 10.06
CA SER A 139 0.86 -24.11 10.03
C SER A 139 1.38 -23.92 8.60
N ASN A 140 2.07 -22.81 8.36
CA ASN A 140 2.83 -22.58 7.13
C ASN A 140 4.22 -22.00 7.48
N LYS A 141 5.04 -21.73 6.45
CA LYS A 141 6.43 -21.23 6.63
C LYS A 141 6.54 -19.91 7.40
N TYR A 142 5.45 -19.18 7.57
CA TYR A 142 5.40 -17.91 8.30
C TYR A 142 4.88 -18.04 9.74
N GLY A 143 4.43 -19.23 10.14
CA GLY A 143 4.02 -19.51 11.52
C GLY A 143 2.80 -20.43 11.64
N PRO A 144 2.36 -20.68 12.89
CA PRO A 144 1.19 -21.49 13.19
C PRO A 144 -0.10 -20.85 12.65
N ASP A 145 -1.18 -21.62 12.63
CA ASP A 145 -2.51 -21.12 12.28
C ASP A 145 -2.92 -20.00 13.26
N PRO A 146 -3.30 -18.79 12.78
CA PRO A 146 -3.76 -17.73 13.66
C PRO A 146 -5.08 -18.03 14.38
N LEU A 147 -5.85 -19.03 13.95
CA LEU A 147 -7.15 -19.38 14.53
C LEU A 147 -7.10 -20.52 15.56
N GLY A 148 -5.93 -21.17 15.72
CA GLY A 148 -5.76 -22.32 16.61
C GLY A 148 -5.75 -23.65 15.88
#